data_AF-A0A496XET8-F1
#
_entry.id   AF-A0A496XET8-F1
#
_cell.length_a   1.000
_cell.length_b   1.000
_cell.length_c   1.000
_cell.angle_alpha   90.00
_cell.angle_beta   90.00
_cell.angle_gamma   90.00
#
_symmetry.space_group_name_H-M   'P 1'
#
loop_
_entity.id
_entity.type
_entity.pdbx_description
1 polymer ?
#
loop_
_entity_poly.entity_id
_entity_poly.type
_entity_poly.pdbx_seq_one_letter_code
_entity_poly.pdbx_strand_id
1 'polypeptide(L)' 'MQQLTEMDNSFVQMESNRTPMHISPVIFYDQSGLKRGNVRFKEVLKVFERSLPKSAVFRRKLAGGALGLDTPYW' A
#
# COMPACT_ATOMS: atom_id res chain seq x y z
N MET A 1 -11.54 -9.09 8.63
CA MET A 1 -11.99 -9.49 7.28
C MET A 1 -12.98 -8.45 6.80
N GLN A 2 -12.63 -7.72 5.73
CA GLN A 2 -13.54 -6.75 5.08
C GLN A 2 -13.68 -7.14 3.62
N GLN A 3 -14.91 -7.35 3.13
CA GLN A 3 -15.14 -7.69 1.73
C GLN A 3 -14.65 -6.55 0.83
N LEU A 4 -14.03 -6.90 -0.30
CA LEU A 4 -13.61 -5.91 -1.28
C LEU A 4 -14.83 -5.20 -1.85
N THR A 5 -14.66 -3.91 -2.15
CA THR A 5 -15.63 -3.21 -2.98
C THR A 5 -15.54 -3.72 -4.42
N GLU A 6 -16.59 -3.54 -5.21
CA GLU A 6 -16.57 -3.90 -6.64
C GLU A 6 -15.42 -3.20 -7.39
N MET A 7 -15.15 -1.94 -7.04
CA MET A 7 -14.04 -1.19 -7.63
C MET A 7 -12.69 -1.83 -7.28
N ASP A 8 -12.44 -2.16 -6.01
CA ASP A 8 -11.18 -2.80 -5.59
C ASP A 8 -11.03 -4.20 -6.21
N ASN A 9 -12.12 -4.97 -6.30
CA ASN A 9 -12.13 -6.28 -6.94
C ASN A 9 -11.79 -6.20 -8.43
N SER A 10 -12.26 -5.17 -9.13
CA SER A 10 -11.94 -4.98 -10.56
C SER A 10 -10.44 -4.86 -10.82
N PHE A 11 -9.67 -4.23 -9.92
CA PHE A 11 -8.22 -4.12 -10.04
C PHE A 11 -7.53 -5.49 -9.92
N VAL A 12 -8.01 -6.35 -9.03
CA VAL A 12 -7.50 -7.71 -8.87
C VAL A 12 -7.79 -8.55 -10.12
N GLN A 13 -9.01 -8.45 -10.67
CA GLN A 13 -9.40 -9.23 -11.85
C GLN A 13 -8.71 -8.78 -13.14
N MET A 14 -8.38 -7.50 -13.27
CA MET A 14 -7.72 -6.94 -14.46
C MET A 14 -6.19 -7.04 -14.43
N GLU A 15 -5.60 -7.43 -13.29
CA GLU A 15 -4.16 -7.56 -13.16
C GLU A 15 -3.61 -8.69 -14.04
N SER A 16 -2.54 -8.39 -14.77
CA SER A 16 -1.79 -9.37 -15.55
C SER A 16 -0.31 -9.04 -15.55
N ASN A 17 0.53 -9.98 -15.97
CA ASN A 17 1.97 -9.74 -16.13
C ASN A 17 2.29 -8.57 -17.10
N ARG A 18 1.36 -8.22 -18.00
CA ARG A 18 1.53 -7.11 -18.95
C ARG A 18 0.90 -5.81 -18.46
N THR A 19 -0.02 -5.89 -17.50
CA THR A 19 -0.81 -4.79 -16.96
C THR A 19 -0.91 -4.91 -15.45
N PRO A 20 0.19 -4.69 -14.72
CA PRO A 20 0.16 -4.66 -13.26
C PRO A 20 -0.71 -3.50 -12.77
N MET A 21 -1.51 -3.74 -11.73
CA MET A 21 -2.52 -2.78 -11.26
C MET A 21 -2.09 -2.05 -9.98
N HIS A 22 -0.81 -2.14 -9.60
CA HIS A 22 -0.25 -1.43 -8.45
C HIS A 22 0.21 -0.01 -8.81
N ILE A 23 0.08 0.91 -7.85
CA ILE A 23 0.55 2.29 -7.97
C ILE A 23 1.82 2.45 -7.14
N SER A 24 2.85 3.05 -7.72
CA SER A 24 4.10 3.36 -7.01
C SER A 24 4.44 4.85 -7.12
N PRO A 25 4.44 5.60 -6.02
CA PRO A 25 4.88 6.98 -6.04
C PRO A 25 6.41 7.07 -6.04
N VAL A 26 6.96 8.02 -6.81
CA VAL A 26 8.34 8.46 -6.69
C VAL A 26 8.33 9.81 -5.96
N ILE A 27 8.93 9.86 -4.77
CA ILE A 27 8.85 11.01 -3.88
C ILE A 27 10.25 11.60 -3.68
N PHE A 28 10.38 12.90 -3.95
CA PHE A 28 11.58 13.68 -3.70
C PHE A 28 11.36 14.59 -2.50
N TYR A 29 12.34 14.63 -1.59
CA TYR A 29 12.29 15.46 -0.39
C TYR A 29 13.38 16.55 -0.48
N ASP A 30 12.95 17.81 -0.48
CA ASP A 30 13.87 18.94 -0.35
C ASP A 30 14.35 19.08 1.10
N GLN A 31 15.67 19.25 1.28
CA GLN A 31 16.32 19.42 2.57
C GLN A 31 16.94 20.81 2.74
N SER A 32 16.74 21.72 1.77
CA SER A 32 17.32 23.08 1.78
C SER A 32 16.91 23.91 3.02
N GLY A 33 15.72 23.66 3.57
CA GLY A 33 15.19 24.35 4.76
C GLY A 33 15.66 23.82 6.11
N LEU A 34 16.56 22.83 6.16
CA LEU A 34 17.02 22.26 7.44
C LEU A 34 17.95 23.23 8.17
N LYS A 35 17.60 23.56 9.43
CA LYS A 35 18.41 24.44 10.28
C LYS A 35 19.71 23.77 10.76
N ARG A 36 19.74 22.44 10.89
CA ARG A 36 20.89 21.62 11.28
C ARG A 36 20.76 20.19 10.78
N GLY A 37 21.87 19.58 10.39
CA GLY A 37 21.96 18.16 10.01
C GLY A 37 21.22 17.84 8.70
N ASN A 38 21.05 16.54 8.44
CA ASN A 38 20.33 16.01 7.29
C ASN A 38 19.31 14.95 7.71
N VAL A 39 18.22 14.85 6.96
CA VAL A 39 17.28 13.72 7.06
C VAL A 39 17.86 12.57 6.24
N ARG A 40 18.19 11.49 6.94
CA ARG A 40 18.66 10.25 6.31
C ARG A 40 17.46 9.40 5.89
N PHE A 41 17.66 8.55 4.88
CA PHE A 41 16.66 7.58 4.46
C PHE A 41 16.14 6.69 5.61
N LYS A 42 16.99 6.35 6.58
CA LYS A 42 16.58 5.60 7.79
C LYS A 42 15.55 6.33 8.64
N GLU A 43 15.57 7.66 8.70
CA GLU A 43 14.55 8.43 9.41
C GLU A 43 13.21 8.39 8.66
N VAL A 44 13.25 8.41 7.32
CA VAL A 44 12.05 8.21 6.48
C VAL A 44 11.42 6.85 6.75
N LEU A 45 12.21 5.78 6.80
CA LEU A 45 11.71 4.43 7.12
C LEU A 45 11.02 4.36 8.50
N LYS A 46 11.56 5.05 9.51
CA LYS A 46 10.92 5.12 10.84
C LYS A 46 9.54 5.78 10.80
N VAL A 47 9.31 6.72 9.88
CA VAL A 47 7.97 7.33 9.69
C VAL A 47 6.98 6.29 9.21
N PHE A 48 7.35 5.47 8.22
CA PHE A 48 6.51 4.38 7.73
C PHE A 48 6.24 3.34 8.82
N GLU A 49 7.27 2.89 9.53
CA GLU A 49 7.17 1.91 10.62
C GLU A 49 6.18 2.37 11.71
N ARG A 50 6.31 3.63 12.16
CA ARG A 50 5.40 4.23 13.15
C ARG A 50 3.97 4.42 12.63
N SER A 51 3.78 4.40 11.32
CA SER A 51 2.47 4.61 10.68
C SER A 51 1.74 3.30 10.38
N LEU A 52 2.46 2.16 10.32
CA LEU A 52 1.86 0.83 10.14
C LEU A 52 0.67 0.54 11.07
N PRO A 53 0.69 0.84 12.39
CA PRO A 53 -0.44 0.57 13.26
C PRO A 53 -1.63 1.51 13.04
N LYS A 54 -1.42 2.69 12.42
CA LYS A 54 -2.43 3.76 12.33
C LYS A 54 -3.56 3.46 11.35
N SER A 55 -3.34 2.56 10.39
CA SER A 55 -4.34 2.17 9.42
C SER A 55 -4.26 0.69 9.12
N ALA A 56 -5.43 0.05 8.95
CA ALA A 56 -5.49 -1.35 8.56
C ALA A 56 -4.94 -1.59 7.14
N VAL A 57 -4.94 -0.57 6.27
CA VAL A 57 -4.50 -0.70 4.86
C VAL A 57 -3.06 -1.22 4.73
N PHE A 58 -2.19 -0.91 5.70
CA PHE A 58 -0.79 -1.34 5.68
C PHE A 58 -0.58 -2.81 6.10
N ARG A 59 -1.61 -3.47 6.62
CA ARG A 59 -1.53 -4.82 7.20
C ARG A 59 -2.58 -5.80 6.65
N ARG A 60 -3.49 -5.33 5.81
CA ARG A 60 -4.49 -6.15 5.11
C ARG A 60 -3.80 -7.02 4.07
N LYS A 61 -4.35 -8.22 3.85
CA LYS A 61 -3.85 -9.18 2.86
C LYS A 61 -5.05 -9.75 2.14
N LEU A 62 -4.92 -9.90 0.82
CA LEU A 62 -5.98 -10.51 0.04
C LEU A 62 -6.18 -11.96 0.48
N ALA A 63 -7.40 -12.29 0.86
CA ALA A 63 -7.84 -13.64 1.19
C ALA A 63 -8.94 -14.05 0.21
N GLY A 64 -8.79 -15.23 -0.39
CA GLY A 64 -9.76 -15.77 -1.34
C GLY A 64 -11.09 -16.11 -0.69
N GLY A 65 -12.17 -15.97 -1.47
CA GLY A 65 -13.49 -16.50 -1.13
C GLY A 65 -13.54 -18.03 -1.25
N ALA A 66 -14.67 -18.65 -0.89
CA ALA A 66 -14.83 -20.10 -0.98
C ALA A 66 -14.58 -20.58 -2.42
N LEU A 67 -13.54 -21.40 -2.62
CA LEU A 67 -13.14 -21.94 -3.93
C LEU A 67 -12.88 -20.88 -5.03
N GLY A 68 -12.66 -19.61 -4.66
CA GLY A 68 -12.46 -18.51 -5.60
C GLY A 68 -13.74 -18.05 -6.33
N LEU A 69 -14.92 -18.45 -5.86
CA LEU A 69 -16.21 -18.10 -6.49
C LEU A 69 -16.85 -16.84 -5.88
N ASP A 70 -16.46 -16.45 -4.66
CA ASP A 70 -16.95 -15.24 -4.01
C ASP A 70 -15.97 -14.07 -4.15
N THR A 71 -16.49 -12.85 -4.03
CA THR A 71 -15.68 -11.63 -3.93
C THR A 71 -14.68 -11.74 -2.77
N PRO A 72 -13.37 -11.52 -3.00
CA PRO A 72 -12.34 -11.63 -1.98
C PRO A 72 -12.52 -10.67 -0.79
N TYR A 73 -11.71 -10.91 0.24
CA TYR A 73 -11.65 -10.08 1.44
C TYR A 73 -10.24 -9.53 1.68
N TRP A 74 -10.17 -8.39 2.38
CA TRP A 74 -8.99 -7.83 3.03
C TRP A 74 -8.70 -8.43 4.40
#